data_AF-A0A2E2AYY9-F1
#
_entry.id   AF-A0A2E2AYY9-F1
#
_cell.length_a   1.000
_cell.length_b   1.000
_cell.length_c   1.000
_cell.angle_alpha   90.00
_cell.angle_beta   90.00
_cell.angle_gamma   90.00
#
_symmetry.space_group_name_H-M   'P 1'
#
loop_
_entity.id
_entity.type
_entity.pdbx_description
1 polymer ?
#
loop_
_entity_poly.entity_id
_entity_poly.type
_entity_poly.pdbx_seq_one_letter_code
_entity_poly.pdbx_strand_id
1 'polypeptide(L)'
;MVGFATLYPPYLAESLLNLPFQVHSSDGLLADALKLAMQYKRTVYDCLYLTLAIQTKSVMITSDKRFANALKQTAHGIYIQSIDEV
;
A
#
# COMPACT_ATOMS: atom_id res chain seq x y z
N MET A 1 -14.29 -30.28 10.40
CA MET A 1 -13.55 -29.21 11.10
C MET A 1 -12.07 -29.38 10.72
N VAL A 2 -11.66 -28.87 9.56
CA VAL A 2 -10.30 -29.07 9.02
C VAL A 2 -9.48 -27.83 9.35
N GLY A 3 -8.38 -28.05 10.05
CA GLY A 3 -7.57 -27.03 10.70
C GLY A 3 -6.82 -26.14 9.72
N PHE A 4 -6.87 -24.84 9.99
CA PHE A 4 -6.04 -23.79 9.37
C PHE A 4 -4.53 -23.94 9.65
N ALA A 5 -4.10 -24.94 10.43
CA ALA A 5 -2.73 -25.09 10.92
C ALA A 5 -1.71 -25.62 9.87
N THR A 6 -2.11 -25.90 8.63
CA THR A 6 -1.22 -26.37 7.55
C THR A 6 -0.98 -25.36 6.41
N LEU A 7 -1.57 -24.16 6.46
CA LEU A 7 -1.57 -23.23 5.32
C LEU A 7 -0.46 -22.15 5.33
N TYR A 8 0.28 -21.98 6.41
CA TYR A 8 1.38 -21.00 6.46
C TYR A 8 2.64 -21.64 7.01
N PRO A 9 3.45 -22.23 6.13
CA PRO A 9 4.77 -22.66 6.54
C PRO A 9 5.62 -21.48 7.03
N PRO A 10 6.53 -21.70 8.01
CA PRO A 10 7.39 -20.65 8.57
C PRO A 10 8.28 -19.96 7.53
N TYR A 11 8.45 -20.57 6.35
CA TYR A 11 9.25 -20.04 5.25
C TYR A 11 8.55 -18.94 4.44
N LEU A 12 7.27 -18.60 4.65
CA LEU A 12 6.63 -17.56 3.83
C LEU A 12 7.26 -16.18 4.06
N ALA A 13 7.51 -15.80 5.31
CA ALA A 13 8.19 -14.55 5.64
C ALA A 13 9.62 -14.53 5.08
N GLU A 14 10.37 -15.62 5.22
CA GLU A 14 11.72 -15.76 4.67
C GLU A 14 11.72 -15.73 3.13
N SER A 15 10.72 -16.35 2.49
CA SER A 15 10.57 -16.35 1.03
C SER A 15 10.30 -14.94 0.49
N LEU A 16 9.53 -14.14 1.22
CA LEU A 16 9.31 -12.73 0.88
C LEU A 16 10.64 -11.96 0.88
N LEU A 17 11.51 -12.16 1.87
CA LEU A 17 12.81 -11.48 1.94
C LEU A 17 13.73 -11.77 0.74
N ASN A 18 13.51 -12.90 0.05
CA ASN A 18 14.27 -13.28 -1.15
C ASN A 18 13.68 -12.73 -2.46
N LEU A 19 12.52 -12.08 -2.41
CA LEU A 19 11.97 -11.41 -3.59
C LEU A 19 12.79 -10.15 -3.90
N PRO A 20 12.86 -9.75 -5.19
CA PRO A 20 13.64 -8.59 -5.62
C PRO A 20 12.92 -7.27 -5.28
N PHE A 21 12.69 -7.02 -3.98
CA PHE A 21 12.05 -5.80 -3.52
C PHE A 21 12.96 -4.60 -3.73
N GLN A 22 12.42 -3.56 -4.37
CA GLN A 22 13.04 -2.24 -4.34
C GLN A 22 12.58 -1.52 -3.07
N VAL A 23 13.50 -1.32 -2.13
CA VAL A 23 13.22 -0.61 -0.88
C VAL A 23 13.51 0.88 -1.08
N HIS A 24 12.55 1.72 -0.71
CA HIS A 24 12.66 3.19 -0.77
C HIS A 24 12.67 3.76 0.65
N SER A 25 13.51 4.78 0.90
CA SER A 25 13.50 5.48 2.19
C SER A 25 12.21 6.29 2.37
N SER A 26 11.68 6.28 3.59
CA SER A 26 10.49 7.06 3.96
C SER A 26 10.79 8.56 4.15
N ASP A 27 12.04 8.95 4.38
CA ASP A 27 12.38 10.32 4.78
C ASP A 27 11.95 11.37 3.75
N GLY A 28 12.15 11.05 2.46
CA GLY A 28 11.73 11.91 1.34
C GLY A 28 10.23 11.90 1.04
N LEU A 29 9.47 11.04 1.71
CA LEU A 29 8.03 10.84 1.49
C LEU A 29 7.17 11.51 2.57
N LEU A 30 7.70 11.67 3.78
CA LEU A 30 6.94 12.04 4.97
C LEU A 30 6.19 13.37 4.82
N ALA A 31 6.84 14.39 4.26
CA ALA A 31 6.24 15.71 4.12
C ALA A 31 5.01 15.70 3.20
N ASP A 32 5.08 14.98 2.08
CA ASP A 32 3.97 14.88 1.13
C ASP A 32 2.90 13.89 1.62
N ALA A 33 3.31 12.79 2.25
CA ALA A 33 2.40 11.86 2.89
C ALA A 33 1.55 12.54 3.97
N LEU A 34 2.14 13.44 4.77
CA LEU A 34 1.42 14.22 5.78
C LEU A 34 0.37 15.14 5.12
N LYS A 35 0.71 15.81 4.02
CA LYS A 35 -0.25 16.65 3.28
C LYS A 35 -1.44 15.83 2.78
N LEU A 36 -1.18 14.68 2.16
CA LEU A 36 -2.23 13.77 1.68
C LEU A 36 -3.08 13.22 2.83
N ALA A 37 -2.45 12.86 3.95
CA ALA A 37 -3.13 12.38 5.14
C ALA A 37 -4.12 13.41 5.69
N MET A 38 -3.69 14.68 5.77
CA MET A 38 -4.57 15.78 6.17
C MET A 38 -5.69 16.03 5.15
N GLN A 39 -5.35 16.04 3.86
CA GLN A 39 -6.30 16.30 2.78
C GLN A 39 -7.42 15.24 2.72
N TYR A 40 -7.06 13.97 2.84
CA TYR A 40 -8.00 12.84 2.67
C TYR A 40 -8.48 12.24 3.99
N LYS A 41 -8.03 12.78 5.13
CA LYS A 41 -8.33 12.25 6.47
C LYS A 41 -7.94 10.78 6.58
N ARG A 42 -6.70 10.47 6.24
CA ARG A 42 -6.12 9.12 6.28
C ARG A 42 -4.89 9.10 7.17
N THR A 43 -4.41 7.92 7.52
CA THR A 43 -3.19 7.83 8.32
C THR A 43 -1.99 8.25 7.49
N VAL A 44 -0.97 8.83 8.11
CA VAL A 44 0.30 9.12 7.42
C VAL A 44 0.91 7.84 6.85
N TYR A 45 0.71 6.71 7.53
CA TYR A 45 1.20 5.40 7.08
C TYR A 45 0.58 4.97 5.74
N ASP A 46 -0.74 5.04 5.58
CA ASP A 46 -1.40 4.72 4.29
C ASP A 46 -0.95 5.69 3.19
N CYS A 47 -0.82 6.97 3.54
CA CYS A 47 -0.40 8.00 2.61
C CYS A 47 1.09 7.93 2.24
N LEU A 48 1.95 7.26 3.02
CA LEU A 48 3.34 7.01 2.63
C LEU A 48 3.40 6.14 1.37
N TYR A 49 2.65 5.05 1.33
CA TYR A 49 2.59 4.16 0.17
C TYR A 49 1.96 4.84 -1.05
N LEU A 50 0.90 5.63 -0.84
CA LEU A 50 0.32 6.43 -1.92
C LEU A 50 1.32 7.45 -2.48
N THR A 51 2.08 8.13 -1.61
CA THR A 51 3.11 9.09 -2.02
C THR A 51 4.20 8.41 -2.82
N LEU A 52 4.65 7.21 -2.39
CA LEU A 52 5.62 6.43 -3.13
C LEU A 52 5.10 6.05 -4.53
N ALA A 53 3.84 5.63 -4.64
CA ALA A 53 3.21 5.32 -5.93
C ALA A 53 3.18 6.53 -6.86
N ILE A 54 2.84 7.71 -6.34
CA ILE A 54 2.87 8.97 -7.09
C ILE A 54 4.29 9.30 -7.58
N GLN A 55 5.29 9.27 -6.70
CA GLN A 55 6.67 9.62 -7.06
C GLN A 55 7.29 8.64 -8.07
N THR A 56 6.96 7.35 -7.95
CA THR A 56 7.45 6.30 -8.86
C THR A 56 6.59 6.13 -10.10
N LYS A 57 5.50 6.92 -10.24
CA LYS A 57 4.51 6.79 -11.32
C LYS A 57 3.98 5.36 -11.46
N SER A 58 3.74 4.72 -10.32
CA SER A 58 3.23 3.35 -10.22
C SER A 58 1.83 3.35 -9.56
N VAL A 59 1.21 2.17 -9.47
CA VAL A 59 -0.10 2.00 -8.80
C VAL A 59 0.11 1.24 -7.50
N MET A 60 -0.33 1.82 -6.39
CA MET A 60 -0.40 1.14 -5.10
C MET A 60 -1.52 0.10 -5.13
N ILE A 61 -1.16 -1.18 -5.00
CA ILE A 61 -2.11 -2.26 -4.79
C ILE A 61 -2.32 -2.45 -3.29
N THR A 62 -3.58 -2.44 -2.83
CA THR A 62 -3.92 -2.60 -1.41
C THR A 62 -5.07 -3.57 -1.18
N SER A 63 -5.03 -4.33 -0.08
CA SER A 63 -6.18 -5.09 0.40
C SER A 63 -7.20 -4.21 1.13
N ASP A 64 -6.84 -2.98 1.50
CA ASP A 64 -7.78 -2.02 2.08
C ASP A 64 -8.66 -1.37 1.00
N LYS A 65 -9.77 -2.04 0.72
CA LYS A 65 -10.83 -1.53 -0.17
C LYS A 65 -11.40 -0.18 0.24
N ARG A 66 -11.50 0.09 1.54
CA ARG A 66 -12.09 1.34 2.03
C ARG A 66 -11.18 2.51 1.69
N PHE A 67 -9.87 2.31 1.81
CA PHE A 67 -8.89 3.30 1.41
C PHE A 67 -8.92 3.55 -0.11
N ALA A 68 -8.86 2.50 -0.92
CA ALA A 68 -8.93 2.61 -2.38
C ALA A 68 -10.21 3.31 -2.85
N ASN A 69 -11.37 2.88 -2.36
CA ASN A 69 -12.67 3.46 -2.74
C ASN A 69 -12.80 4.93 -2.35
N ALA A 70 -12.25 5.33 -1.21
CA ALA A 70 -12.29 6.72 -0.78
C ALA A 70 -11.46 7.66 -1.65
N LEU A 71 -10.42 7.15 -2.32
CA LEU A 71 -9.55 7.93 -3.20
C LEU A 71 -9.95 7.84 -4.67
N LYS A 72 -10.76 6.86 -5.06
CA LYS A 72 -11.14 6.57 -6.46
C LYS A 72 -11.68 7.77 -7.23
N GLN A 73 -12.40 8.67 -6.55
CA GLN A 73 -12.98 9.90 -7.14
C GLN A 73 -12.17 11.16 -6.84
N THR A 74 -10.90 11.02 -6.47
CA THR A 74 -9.99 12.12 -6.19
C THR A 74 -8.91 12.24 -7.27
N ALA A 75 -8.16 13.34 -7.26
CA ALA A 75 -7.02 13.53 -8.16
C ALA A 75 -5.95 12.42 -8.07
N HIS A 76 -5.89 11.69 -6.95
CA HIS A 76 -4.91 10.62 -6.74
C HIS A 76 -5.50 9.21 -6.93
N GLY A 77 -6.76 9.08 -7.35
CA GLY A 77 -7.43 7.80 -7.55
C GLY A 77 -6.74 6.90 -8.59
N ILE A 78 -6.00 7.50 -9.53
CA ILE A 78 -5.23 6.76 -10.55
C ILE A 78 -4.00 6.03 -9.99
N TYR A 79 -3.56 6.36 -8.76
CA TYR A 79 -2.37 5.78 -8.13
C TYR A 79 -2.70 4.69 -7.12
N ILE A 80 -3.96 4.28 -6.99
CA ILE A 80 -4.37 3.29 -6.01
C ILE A 80 -5.47 2.36 -6.55
N GLN A 81 -5.31 1.06 -6.32
CA GLN A 81 -6.27 0.03 -6.71
C GLN A 81 -6.40 -1.02 -5.60
N SER A 82 -7.62 -1.52 -5.40
CA SER A 82 -7.84 -2.66 -4.52
C SER A 82 -7.30 -3.93 -5.17
N ILE A 83 -6.65 -4.81 -4.43
CA ILE A 83 -6.15 -6.11 -4.93
C ILE A 83 -7.26 -6.97 -5.55
N ASP A 84 -8.49 -6.84 -5.04
CA ASP A 84 -9.65 -7.55 -5.59
C ASP A 84 -10.17 -7.00 -6.93
N GLU A 85 -9.62 -5.86 -7.39
CA GLU A 85 -9.91 -5.26 -8.69
C GLU A 85 -8.75 -5.46 -9.70
N VAL A 86 -7.68 -6.16 -9.31
CA VAL A 86 -6.51 -6.49 -10.16
C VAL A 86 -6.74 -7.81 -10.87
#